data_AF-A0A8X6TCM2-F1
#
_entry.id   AF-A0A8X6TCM2-F1
#
_cell.length_a   1.000
_cell.length_b   1.000
_cell.length_c   1.000
_cell.angle_alpha   90.00
_cell.angle_beta   90.00
_cell.angle_gamma   90.00
#
_symmetry.space_group_name_H-M   'P 1'
#
loop_
_entity.id
_entity.type
_entity.pdbx_description
1 polymer ?
#
loop_
_entity_poly.entity_id
_entity_poly.type
_entity_poly.pdbx_seq_one_letter_code
_entity_poly.pdbx_strand_id
1 'polypeptide(L)'
;MKDLGMEIRKFAINYTTLMSQWTAKGFGTYPVDTSVSLGTNKTNVLGMAWKPLDDCLTLDTKGLLEFITASKITKRFMLQAIGKIIDPFGLLFLFIIRIKYLIWELSINKITWDENLRQKIMEMW
;
A
#
# COMPACT_ATOMS: atom_id res chain seq x y z
N MET A 1 -29.98 -4.12 2.41
CA MET A 1 -29.22 -2.86 2.48
C MET A 1 -29.15 -2.19 1.10
N LYS A 2 -30.32 -1.96 0.50
CA LYS A 2 -30.52 -1.07 -0.67
C LYS A 2 -31.35 0.15 -0.26
N ASP A 3 -31.68 0.25 1.03
CA ASP A 3 -32.78 1.06 1.57
C ASP A 3 -32.49 2.56 1.68
N LEU A 4 -31.37 3.04 1.13
CA LEU A 4 -30.97 4.45 1.20
C LEU A 4 -30.41 5.03 -0.10
N GLY A 5 -30.54 4.33 -1.24
CA GLY A 5 -30.08 4.85 -2.54
C GLY A 5 -28.58 5.14 -2.65
N MET A 6 -27.78 4.79 -1.63
CA MET A 6 -26.33 4.88 -1.64
C MET A 6 -25.75 3.50 -1.94
N GLU A 7 -25.05 3.35 -3.07
CA GLU A 7 -24.17 2.20 -3.27
C GLU A 7 -23.02 2.29 -2.25
N ILE A 8 -23.13 1.51 -1.17
CA ILE A 8 -22.05 1.38 -0.19
C ILE A 8 -20.84 0.76 -0.89
N ARG A 9 -19.66 1.35 -0.63
CA ARG A 9 -18.33 1.05 -1.18
C ARG A 9 -18.21 -0.36 -1.78
N LYS A 10 -17.84 -0.40 -3.07
CA LYS A 10 -17.51 -1.63 -3.79
C LYS A 10 -16.35 -2.34 -3.11
N PHE A 11 -16.57 -3.57 -2.67
CA PHE A 11 -15.53 -4.36 -2.02
C PHE A 11 -14.68 -5.10 -3.06
N ALA A 12 -13.39 -5.21 -2.76
CA ALA A 12 -12.45 -6.03 -3.52
C ALA A 12 -11.91 -7.13 -2.60
N ILE A 13 -11.85 -8.36 -3.11
CA ILE A 13 -11.48 -9.55 -2.34
C ILE A 13 -10.62 -10.44 -3.23
N ASN A 14 -9.65 -11.13 -2.64
CA ASN A 14 -8.83 -12.16 -3.29
C ASN A 14 -9.45 -13.57 -3.26
N TYR A 15 -10.59 -13.75 -2.58
CA TYR A 15 -11.19 -15.07 -2.34
C TYR A 15 -12.50 -15.27 -3.11
N THR A 16 -12.48 -16.18 -4.07
CA THR A 16 -13.55 -16.43 -5.06
C THR A 16 -14.85 -16.92 -4.42
N THR A 17 -14.77 -17.80 -3.42
CA THR A 17 -15.97 -18.32 -2.72
C THR A 17 -16.72 -17.20 -2.01
N LEU A 18 -16.01 -16.33 -1.27
CA LEU A 18 -16.63 -15.20 -0.57
C LEU A 18 -17.18 -14.16 -1.55
N MET A 19 -16.51 -13.97 -2.68
CA MET A 19 -17.00 -13.09 -3.74
C MET A 19 -18.35 -13.58 -4.29
N SER A 20 -18.48 -14.88 -4.59
CA SER A 20 -19.74 -15.46 -5.05
C SER A 20 -20.88 -15.30 -4.03
N GLN A 21 -20.58 -15.47 -2.74
CA GLN A 21 -21.54 -15.28 -1.65
C GLN A 21 -21.97 -13.82 -1.50
N TRP A 22 -21.08 -12.86 -1.75
CA TRP A 22 -21.39 -11.44 -1.67
C TRP A 22 -22.16 -10.94 -2.89
N THR A 23 -21.81 -11.42 -4.08
CA THR A 23 -22.61 -11.18 -5.29
C THR A 23 -24.02 -11.74 -5.12
N ALA A 24 -24.16 -12.95 -4.56
CA ALA A 24 -25.45 -13.55 -4.24
C ALA A 24 -26.28 -12.74 -3.22
N LYS A 25 -25.60 -12.04 -2.29
CA LYS A 25 -26.24 -11.12 -1.33
C LYS A 25 -26.48 -9.71 -1.88
N GLY A 26 -26.18 -9.47 -3.16
CA GLY A 26 -26.42 -8.19 -3.84
C GLY A 26 -25.39 -7.10 -3.55
N PHE A 27 -24.19 -7.44 -3.06
CA PHE A 27 -23.09 -6.50 -2.91
C PHE A 27 -22.35 -6.31 -4.25
N GLY A 28 -21.96 -5.07 -4.56
CA GLY A 28 -21.14 -4.76 -5.74
C GLY A 28 -19.67 -5.16 -5.52
N THR A 29 -19.14 -6.03 -6.38
CA THR A 29 -17.76 -6.54 -6.33
C THR A 29 -17.01 -6.24 -7.63
N TYR A 30 -15.70 -5.99 -7.57
CA TYR A 30 -14.86 -5.76 -8.77
C TYR A 30 -14.42 -7.08 -9.42
N PRO A 31 -14.46 -7.23 -10.75
CA PRO A 31 -13.92 -8.41 -11.43
C PRO A 31 -12.41 -8.53 -11.15
N VAL A 32 -11.99 -9.75 -10.85
CA VAL A 32 -10.66 -10.14 -10.37
C VAL A 32 -9.57 -9.96 -11.45
N ASP A 33 -9.95 -9.86 -12.73
CA ASP A 33 -9.06 -10.00 -13.89
C ASP A 33 -8.70 -8.70 -14.64
N THR A 34 -8.77 -7.53 -14.01
CA THR A 34 -8.38 -6.29 -14.72
C THR A 34 -6.89 -5.99 -14.53
N SER A 35 -6.05 -6.59 -15.37
CA SER A 35 -4.67 -6.16 -15.56
C SER A 35 -4.62 -4.69 -15.96
N VAL A 36 -3.75 -3.93 -15.28
CA VAL A 36 -3.61 -2.48 -15.37
C VAL A 36 -3.42 -1.98 -16.81
N SER A 37 -4.40 -1.25 -17.32
CA SER A 37 -4.17 -0.09 -18.19
C SER A 37 -4.66 1.16 -17.46
N LEU A 38 -3.94 2.27 -17.63
CA LEU A 38 -4.16 3.52 -16.93
C LEU A 38 -5.50 4.15 -17.38
N GLY A 39 -6.62 3.79 -16.74
CA GLY A 39 -7.87 4.49 -17.07
C GLY A 39 -9.19 3.94 -16.56
N THR A 40 -9.32 2.68 -16.13
CA THR A 40 -10.64 2.18 -15.73
C THR A 40 -10.51 0.98 -14.79
N ASN A 41 -11.20 1.03 -13.65
CA ASN A 41 -11.30 -0.04 -12.64
C ASN A 41 -10.01 -0.39 -11.89
N LYS A 42 -9.56 0.49 -10.98
CA LYS A 42 -8.42 0.21 -10.09
C LYS A 42 -8.87 -0.04 -8.64
N THR A 43 -8.53 -1.20 -8.10
CA THR A 43 -8.54 -1.48 -6.66
C THR A 43 -7.26 -0.92 -6.05
N ASN A 44 -7.27 0.38 -5.75
CA ASN A 44 -6.15 1.00 -5.05
C ASN A 44 -6.28 0.76 -3.53
N VAL A 45 -5.21 0.30 -2.92
CA VAL A 45 -5.09 0.09 -1.48
C VAL A 45 -3.83 0.83 -1.03
N LEU A 46 -3.96 1.69 -0.01
CA LEU A 46 -2.84 2.51 0.49
C LEU A 46 -2.15 3.35 -0.59
N GLY A 47 -2.91 3.88 -1.56
CA GLY A 47 -2.36 4.67 -2.67
C GLY A 47 -1.65 3.85 -3.78
N MET A 48 -1.53 2.53 -3.60
CA MET A 48 -0.90 1.60 -4.54
C MET A 48 -1.94 0.73 -5.23
N ALA A 49 -1.60 0.16 -6.39
CA ALA A 49 -2.47 -0.77 -7.09
C ALA A 49 -2.36 -2.16 -6.46
N TRP A 50 -3.47 -2.71 -5.96
CA TRP A 50 -3.52 -4.08 -5.46
C TRP A 50 -3.99 -5.03 -6.55
N LYS A 51 -3.25 -6.12 -6.74
CA LYS A 51 -3.61 -7.28 -7.57
C LYS A 51 -4.24 -8.35 -6.67
N PRO A 52 -5.57 -8.56 -6.71
CA PRO A 52 -6.23 -9.48 -5.80
C PRO A 52 -5.82 -10.94 -6.02
N LEU A 53 -5.58 -11.37 -7.27
CA LEU A 53 -5.18 -12.76 -7.58
C LEU A 53 -3.87 -13.17 -6.93
N ASP A 54 -2.85 -12.31 -7.11
CA ASP A 54 -1.49 -12.56 -6.64
C ASP A 54 -1.29 -12.08 -5.20
N ASP A 55 -2.31 -11.46 -4.60
CA ASP A 55 -2.26 -10.73 -3.33
C ASP A 55 -1.07 -9.76 -3.22
N CYS A 56 -0.75 -9.08 -4.32
CA CYS A 56 0.43 -8.24 -4.44
C CYS A 56 0.06 -6.75 -4.56
N LEU A 57 0.75 -5.90 -3.81
CA LEU A 57 0.77 -4.46 -4.05
C LEU A 57 1.80 -4.15 -5.14
N THR A 58 1.41 -3.37 -6.13
CA THR A 58 2.27 -3.01 -7.27
C THR A 58 2.45 -1.51 -7.39
N LEU A 59 3.67 -1.12 -7.74
CA LEU A 59 4.04 0.25 -8.06
C LEU A 59 4.25 0.40 -9.57
N ASP A 60 3.38 1.16 -10.21
CA ASP A 60 3.51 1.49 -11.63
C ASP A 60 4.54 2.61 -11.84
N THR A 61 5.80 2.23 -11.98
CA THR A 61 6.91 3.16 -12.17
C THR A 61 6.85 3.90 -13.51
N LYS A 62 6.33 3.24 -14.56
CA LYS A 62 6.18 3.84 -15.90
C LYS A 62 5.07 4.90 -15.89
N GLY A 63 3.90 4.56 -15.37
CA GLY A 63 2.80 5.51 -15.24
C GLY A 63 3.10 6.65 -14.26
N LEU A 64 3.93 6.42 -13.24
CA LEU A 64 4.45 7.48 -12.37
C LEU A 64 5.37 8.43 -13.14
N LEU A 65 6.30 7.91 -13.93
CA LEU A 65 7.20 8.72 -14.74
C LEU A 65 6.43 9.58 -15.75
N GLU A 66 5.51 8.96 -16.51
CA GLU A 66 4.62 9.66 -17.44
C GLU A 66 3.81 10.75 -16.73
N PHE A 67 3.25 10.43 -15.55
CA PHE A 67 2.51 11.38 -14.75
C PHE A 67 3.38 12.58 -14.36
N ILE A 68 4.62 12.37 -13.89
CA ILE A 68 5.54 13.44 -13.48
C ILE A 68 5.97 14.29 -14.68
N THR A 69 6.15 13.68 -15.85
CA THR A 69 6.53 14.39 -17.09
C THR A 69 5.40 15.21 -17.72
N ALA A 70 4.19 15.20 -17.15
CA ALA A 70 3.06 15.96 -17.66
C ALA A 70 3.35 17.49 -17.65
N SER A 71 2.90 18.16 -18.70
CA SER A 71 3.30 19.55 -19.03
C SER A 71 2.81 20.63 -18.05
N LYS A 72 1.82 20.35 -17.19
CA LYS A 72 1.22 21.35 -16.30
C LYS A 72 1.52 21.07 -14.83
N ILE A 73 2.64 21.61 -14.36
CA ILE A 73 3.05 21.54 -12.96
C ILE A 73 2.29 22.59 -12.15
N THR A 74 1.31 22.15 -11.36
CA THR A 74 0.64 22.97 -10.34
C THR A 74 1.02 22.48 -8.95
N LYS A 75 0.81 23.29 -7.89
CA LYS A 75 1.01 22.84 -6.49
C LYS A 75 0.25 21.54 -6.19
N ARG A 76 -0.99 21.44 -6.65
CA ARG A 76 -1.82 20.23 -6.50
C ARG A 76 -1.23 19.02 -7.21
N PHE A 77 -0.74 19.21 -8.44
CA PHE A 77 -0.08 18.16 -9.20
C PHE A 77 1.21 17.69 -8.52
N MET A 78 2.03 18.62 -8.03
CA MET A 78 3.25 18.29 -7.30
C MET A 78 2.95 17.46 -6.05
N LEU A 79 1.96 17.88 -5.25
CA LEU A 79 1.53 17.11 -4.07
C LEU A 79 0.98 15.73 -4.43
N GLN A 80 0.26 15.60 -5.55
CA GLN A 80 -0.20 14.30 -6.05
C GLN A 80 0.98 13.40 -6.47
N ALA A 81 2.00 13.96 -7.13
CA ALA A 81 3.20 13.22 -7.50
C ALA A 81 3.98 12.76 -6.27
N ILE A 82 4.16 13.65 -5.29
CA ILE A 82 4.82 13.34 -4.02
C ILE A 82 4.06 12.25 -3.27
N GLY A 83 2.72 12.34 -3.18
CA GLY A 83 1.89 11.33 -2.53
C GLY A 83 2.11 9.93 -3.13
N LYS A 84 2.07 9.82 -4.47
CA LYS A 84 2.32 8.55 -5.18
C LYS A 84 3.70 7.94 -4.89
N ILE A 85 4.71 8.78 -4.59
CA ILE A 85 6.04 8.32 -4.21
C ILE A 85 6.06 7.91 -2.73
N ILE A 86 5.50 8.72 -1.85
CA ILE A 86 5.55 8.50 -0.39
C ILE A 86 4.68 7.31 0.05
N ASP A 87 3.56 7.05 -0.60
CA ASP A 87 2.64 5.96 -0.25
C ASP A 87 3.33 4.59 -0.10
N PRO A 88 4.13 4.09 -1.08
CA PRO A 88 4.91 2.86 -0.90
C PRO A 88 5.99 2.96 0.20
N PHE A 89 6.59 4.14 0.40
CA PHE A 89 7.53 4.35 1.51
C PHE A 89 6.84 4.33 2.86
N GLY A 90 5.56 4.68 2.95
CA GLY A 90 4.77 4.60 4.18
C GLY A 90 4.68 3.17 4.73
N LEU A 91 4.55 2.18 3.85
CA LEU A 91 4.63 0.77 4.22
C LEU A 91 6.02 0.39 4.76
N LEU A 92 7.07 0.82 4.06
CA LEU A 92 8.46 0.60 4.50
C LEU A 92 8.77 1.32 5.81
N PHE A 93 8.13 2.46 6.07
CA PHE A 93 8.34 3.26 7.26
C PHE A 93 8.04 2.49 8.54
N LEU A 94 7.04 1.60 8.53
CA LEU A 94 6.73 0.72 9.66
C LEU A 94 7.92 -0.18 10.05
N PHE A 95 8.69 -0.63 9.07
CA PHE A 95 9.91 -1.41 9.29
C PHE A 95 11.08 -0.51 9.67
N ILE A 96 11.24 0.64 8.99
CA ILE A 96 12.32 1.60 9.25
C ILE A 96 12.24 2.12 10.69
N ILE A 97 11.05 2.36 11.25
CA ILE A 97 10.90 2.78 12.64
C ILE A 97 11.49 1.75 13.60
N ARG A 98 11.24 0.45 13.38
CA ARG A 98 11.79 -0.62 14.24
C ARG A 98 13.32 -0.66 14.17
N ILE A 99 13.88 -0.58 12.97
CA ILE A 99 15.33 -0.52 12.76
C ILE A 99 15.92 0.72 13.43
N LYS A 100 15.28 1.89 13.27
CA LYS A 100 15.70 3.13 13.93
C LYS A 100 15.65 3.02 15.46
N TYR A 101 14.62 2.37 15.98
CA TYR A 101 14.50 2.11 17.41
C TYR A 101 15.66 1.24 17.90
N LEU A 102 16.00 0.16 17.19
CA LEU A 102 17.15 -0.70 17.52
C LEU A 102 18.46 0.08 17.50
N ILE A 103 18.72 0.87 16.45
CA ILE A 103 19.92 1.71 16.36
C ILE A 103 19.98 2.68 17.55
N TRP A 104 18.84 3.25 17.93
CA TRP A 104 18.75 4.13 19.10
C TRP A 104 19.03 3.39 20.40
N GLU A 105 18.52 2.17 20.57
CA GLU A 105 18.78 1.33 21.74
C GLU A 105 20.25 0.91 21.84
N LEU A 106 20.89 0.55 20.72
CA LEU A 106 22.33 0.28 20.67
C LEU A 106 23.14 1.51 21.11
N SER A 107 22.76 2.67 20.58
CA SER A 107 23.44 3.94 20.85
C SER A 107 23.30 4.37 22.32
N ILE A 108 22.09 4.29 22.89
CA ILE A 108 21.84 4.71 24.27
C ILE A 108 22.53 3.77 25.28
N ASN A 109 22.65 2.49 24.94
CA ASN A 109 23.38 1.49 25.73
C ASN A 109 24.90 1.55 25.53
N LYS A 110 25.40 2.46 24.67
CA LYS A 110 26.83 2.64 24.33
C LYS A 110 27.50 1.35 23.86
N ILE A 111 26.76 0.49 23.19
CA ILE A 111 27.29 -0.76 22.64
C ILE A 111 28.22 -0.41 21.49
N THR A 112 29.46 -0.87 21.57
CA THR A 112 30.45 -0.67 20.50
C THR A 112 30.18 -1.60 19.32
N TRP A 113 30.69 -1.25 18.12
CA TRP A 113 30.36 -1.96 16.88
C TRP A 113 30.65 -3.46 16.90
N ASP A 114 31.68 -3.88 17.62
CA ASP A 114 32.13 -5.28 17.71
C ASP A 114 31.74 -5.96 19.04
N GLU A 115 30.97 -5.27 19.89
CA GLU A 115 30.53 -5.81 21.18
C GLU A 115 29.28 -6.69 21.00
N ASN A 116 29.25 -7.82 21.70
CA ASN A 116 28.13 -8.74 21.63
C ASN A 116 26.83 -8.06 22.11
N LEU A 117 25.76 -8.24 21.33
CA LEU A 117 24.44 -7.74 21.69
C LEU A 117 23.91 -8.44 22.94
N ARG A 118 23.26 -7.68 23.82
CA ARG A 118 22.52 -8.24 24.94
C ARG A 118 21.31 -9.02 24.41
N GLN A 119 20.95 -10.10 25.09
CA GLN A 119 19.87 -11.00 24.68
C GLN A 119 18.56 -10.25 24.35
N LYS A 120 18.18 -9.27 25.16
CA LYS A 120 16.99 -8.44 24.93
C LYS A 120 16.99 -7.72 23.58
N ILE A 121 18.15 -7.20 23.12
CA ILE A 121 18.26 -6.48 21.85
C ILE A 121 18.26 -7.48 20.68
N MET A 122 18.84 -8.67 20.88
CA MET A 122 18.78 -9.76 19.90
C MET A 122 17.33 -10.24 19.66
N GLU A 123 16.51 -10.28 20.70
CA GLU A 123 15.08 -10.66 20.59
C GLU A 123 14.24 -9.62 19.83
N MET A 124 14.74 -8.38 19.71
CA MET A 124 14.07 -7.28 19.01
C MET A 124 14.49 -7.14 17.55
N TRP A 125 15.57 -7.81 17.13
CA TRP A 125 16.03 -7.93 15.75
C TRP A 125 15.19 -8.96 14.99
#